data_AF-A0A2N2T3D2-F1
#
_entry.id   AF-A0A2N2T3D2-F1
#
_cell.length_a   1.000
_cell.length_b   1.000
_cell.length_c   1.000
_cell.angle_alpha   90.00
_cell.angle_beta   90.00
_cell.angle_gamma   90.00
#
_symmetry.space_group_name_H-M   'P 1'
#
loop_
_entity.id
_entity.type
_entity.pdbx_description
1 polymer ?
#
loop_
_entity_poly.entity_id
_entity_poly.type
_entity_poly.pdbx_seq_one_letter_code
_entity_poly.pdbx_strand_id
1 'polypeptide(L)'
;MKFNAVLFDCDGVLVDSEPMTNQVLRDMLEVSGWSMTLTECMSFFAGRVFSGHEMPRSKPAPDVYLAAAGHLNVPGHQCLVIEDTHVGVTAGVAAGATVWAYSPQPVGDVALLLAGASQVFRRMDDVPELLAAR
;
A
#
# COMPACT_ATOMS: atom_id res chain seq x y z
N MET A 1 2.94 13.37 13.94
CA MET A 1 2.06 12.22 14.26
C MET A 1 2.73 11.00 13.66
N LYS A 2 3.11 10.00 14.45
CA LYS A 2 3.91 8.85 13.97
C LYS A 2 2.98 7.71 13.58
N PHE A 3 3.09 7.20 12.35
CA PHE A 3 2.36 6.02 11.90
C PHE A 3 3.00 4.75 12.45
N ASN A 4 2.19 3.74 12.78
CA ASN A 4 2.65 2.45 13.26
C ASN A 4 2.74 1.40 12.13
N ALA A 5 2.10 1.67 10.99
CA ALA A 5 2.19 0.87 9.78
C ALA A 5 2.07 1.75 8.52
N VAL A 6 2.78 1.38 7.46
CA VAL A 6 2.61 1.94 6.10
C VAL A 6 2.14 0.80 5.20
N LEU A 7 0.97 0.98 4.58
CA LEU A 7 0.34 0.03 3.67
C LEU A 7 0.49 0.56 2.25
N PHE A 8 1.14 -0.21 1.38
CA PHE A 8 1.30 0.14 -0.02
C PHE A 8 0.23 -0.56 -0.84
N ASP A 9 -0.50 0.23 -1.61
CA ASP A 9 -1.33 -0.35 -2.66
C ASP A 9 -0.47 -0.78 -3.84
N CYS A 10 -0.69 -2.00 -4.30
CA CYS A 10 -0.07 -2.54 -5.50
C CYS A 10 -1.22 -2.90 -6.44
N ASP A 11 -1.32 -2.23 -7.59
CA ASP A 11 -2.34 -2.44 -8.63
C ASP A 11 -2.47 -3.93 -9.03
N GLY A 12 -3.35 -4.67 -8.34
CA GLY A 12 -3.67 -6.06 -8.64
C GLY A 12 -2.50 -7.05 -8.60
N VAL A 13 -1.29 -6.65 -8.22
CA VAL A 13 -0.14 -7.56 -8.15
C VAL A 13 -0.16 -8.28 -6.81
N LEU A 14 -0.69 -9.49 -6.90
CA LEU A 14 -0.54 -10.56 -5.93
C LEU A 14 0.93 -10.70 -5.55
N VAL A 15 1.23 -10.58 -4.27
CA VAL A 15 2.33 -11.31 -3.66
C VAL A 15 1.68 -12.37 -2.77
N ASP A 16 1.07 -13.36 -3.41
CA ASP A 16 0.78 -14.60 -2.71
C ASP A 16 2.12 -15.16 -2.18
N SER A 17 2.09 -15.72 -0.98
CA SER A 17 3.16 -16.57 -0.43
C SER A 17 3.49 -17.79 -1.30
N GLU A 18 2.79 -18.01 -2.41
CA GLU A 18 3.18 -19.00 -3.41
C GLU A 18 4.63 -18.79 -3.90
N PRO A 19 5.42 -19.87 -4.01
CA PRO A 19 6.81 -19.78 -4.44
C PRO A 19 7.00 -19.09 -5.80
N MET A 20 6.06 -19.25 -6.74
CA MET A 20 6.18 -18.69 -8.08
C MET A 20 5.99 -17.17 -8.09
N THR A 21 5.02 -16.67 -7.32
CA THR A 21 4.78 -15.23 -7.18
C THR A 21 5.94 -14.53 -6.45
N ASN A 22 6.46 -15.15 -5.38
CA ASN A 22 7.65 -14.63 -4.70
C ASN A 22 8.91 -14.70 -5.56
N GLN A 23 9.02 -15.68 -6.46
CA GLN A 23 10.12 -15.74 -7.43
C GLN A 23 10.05 -14.56 -8.40
N VAL A 24 8.87 -14.29 -8.98
CA VAL A 24 8.67 -13.14 -9.86
C VAL A 24 8.93 -11.83 -9.13
N LEU A 25 8.41 -11.65 -7.91
CA LEU A 25 8.66 -10.47 -7.09
C LEU A 25 10.15 -10.32 -6.78
N ARG A 26 10.82 -11.39 -6.35
CA ARG A 26 12.26 -11.38 -6.07
C ARG A 26 13.06 -10.95 -7.30
N ASP A 27 12.71 -11.48 -8.47
CA ASP A 27 13.40 -11.15 -9.72
C ASP A 27 13.17 -9.68 -10.13
N MET A 28 11.97 -9.13 -9.90
CA MET A 28 11.68 -7.70 -10.08
C MET A 28 12.45 -6.82 -9.10
N LEU A 29 12.56 -7.24 -7.83
CA LEU A 29 13.33 -6.55 -6.80
C LEU A 29 14.83 -6.55 -7.14
N GLU A 30 15.38 -7.67 -7.62
CA GLU A 30 16.77 -7.79 -8.05
C GLU A 30 17.07 -6.82 -9.21
N VAL A 31 16.21 -6.75 -10.24
CA VAL A 31 16.34 -5.78 -11.34
C VAL A 31 16.31 -4.33 -10.83
N SER A 32 15.60 -4.08 -9.73
CA SER A 32 15.50 -2.77 -9.08
C SER A 32 16.66 -2.49 -8.10
N GLY A 33 17.65 -3.38 -8.01
CA GLY A 33 18.83 -3.25 -7.15
C GLY A 33 18.67 -3.78 -5.72
N TRP A 34 17.56 -4.47 -5.43
CA TRP A 34 17.27 -5.06 -4.12
C TRP A 34 17.55 -6.57 -4.14
N SER A 35 18.75 -6.96 -3.71
CA SER A 35 19.14 -8.37 -3.70
C SER A 35 18.67 -9.10 -2.45
N MET A 36 17.93 -10.19 -2.65
CA MET A 36 17.49 -11.11 -1.61
C MET A 36 17.25 -12.51 -2.19
N THR A 37 17.39 -13.53 -1.34
CA THR A 37 17.04 -14.91 -1.68
C THR A 37 15.52 -15.08 -1.80
N LEU A 38 15.07 -16.14 -2.50
CA LEU A 38 13.64 -16.49 -2.54
C LEU A 38 13.09 -16.75 -1.14
N THR A 39 13.87 -17.39 -0.27
CA THR A 39 13.46 -17.66 1.12
C THR A 39 13.30 -16.38 1.93
N GLU A 40 14.18 -15.40 1.75
CA GLU A 40 14.04 -14.08 2.39
C GLU A 40 12.82 -13.33 1.87
N CYS A 41 12.61 -13.32 0.55
CA CYS A 41 11.43 -12.73 -0.08
C CYS A 41 10.14 -13.35 0.48
N MET A 42 10.02 -14.68 0.42
CA MET A 42 8.88 -15.41 0.98
C MET A 42 8.69 -15.12 2.47
N SER A 43 9.74 -15.15 3.27
CA SER A 43 9.64 -14.90 4.72
C SER A 43 9.24 -13.46 5.03
N PHE A 44 9.66 -12.50 4.20
CA PHE A 44 9.37 -11.09 4.38
C PHE A 44 7.92 -10.75 4.03
N PHE A 45 7.38 -11.34 2.97
CA PHE A 45 6.04 -11.05 2.45
C PHE A 45 4.96 -12.06 2.90
N ALA A 46 5.33 -13.22 3.45
CA ALA A 46 4.37 -14.21 3.93
C ALA A 46 3.34 -13.60 4.89
N GLY A 47 2.06 -13.69 4.50
CA GLY A 47 0.93 -13.17 5.27
C GLY A 47 0.81 -11.65 5.30
N ARG A 48 1.72 -10.89 4.67
CA ARG A 48 1.71 -9.41 4.66
C ARG A 48 1.11 -8.82 3.38
N VAL A 49 0.39 -9.64 2.64
CA VAL A 49 -0.14 -9.30 1.33
C VAL A 49 -1.60 -9.69 1.31
N PHE A 50 -2.43 -8.79 0.80
CA PHE A 50 -3.87 -8.87 0.88
C PHE A 50 -4.47 -8.49 -0.46
N SER A 51 -5.31 -9.35 -1.03
CA SER A 51 -6.02 -9.04 -2.26
C SER A 51 -7.42 -8.52 -1.97
N GLY A 52 -7.82 -7.44 -2.64
CA GLY A 52 -9.20 -6.97 -2.60
C GLY A 52 -10.20 -7.99 -3.15
N HIS A 53 -9.76 -8.95 -3.98
CA HIS A 53 -10.62 -10.03 -4.51
C HIS A 53 -10.91 -11.13 -3.49
N GLU A 54 -10.08 -11.26 -2.45
CA GLU A 54 -10.28 -12.21 -1.36
C GLU A 54 -11.17 -11.63 -0.26
N MET A 55 -11.46 -10.33 -0.33
CA MET A 55 -12.27 -9.62 0.65
C MET A 55 -13.76 -9.71 0.30
N PRO A 56 -14.66 -9.69 1.30
CA PRO A 56 -16.11 -9.70 1.07
C PRO A 56 -16.58 -8.55 0.18
N ARG A 57 -15.90 -7.40 0.23
CA ARG A 57 -16.19 -6.23 -0.60
C ARG A 57 -14.89 -5.66 -1.15
N SER A 58 -14.87 -5.39 -2.46
CA SER A 58 -13.78 -4.67 -3.10
C SER A 58 -13.82 -3.17 -2.77
N LYS A 59 -12.71 -2.46 -3.03
CA LYS A 59 -12.68 -1.00 -3.00
C LYS A 59 -13.87 -0.44 -3.81
N PRO A 60 -14.56 0.62 -3.34
CA PRO A 60 -14.16 1.56 -2.29
C PRO A 60 -14.48 1.10 -0.85
N ALA A 61 -14.91 -0.15 -0.64
CA ALA A 61 -15.05 -0.68 0.70
C ALA A 61 -13.67 -0.82 1.39
N PRO A 62 -13.59 -0.66 2.73
CA PRO A 62 -12.32 -0.60 3.45
C PRO A 62 -11.69 -1.98 3.71
N ASP A 63 -12.35 -3.06 3.32
CA ASP A 63 -12.09 -4.42 3.78
C ASP A 63 -10.63 -4.86 3.59
N VAL A 64 -10.00 -4.54 2.46
CA VAL A 64 -8.59 -4.90 2.19
C VAL A 64 -7.61 -4.19 3.12
N TYR A 65 -7.83 -2.90 3.41
CA TYR A 65 -6.97 -2.16 4.33
C TYR A 65 -7.23 -2.52 5.79
N LEU A 66 -8.47 -2.85 6.14
CA LEU A 66 -8.79 -3.38 7.48
C LEU A 66 -8.14 -4.75 7.72
N ALA A 67 -8.13 -5.62 6.71
CA ALA A 67 -7.45 -6.91 6.78
C ALA A 67 -5.93 -6.73 6.95
N ALA A 68 -5.32 -5.85 6.14
CA ALA A 68 -3.90 -5.56 6.23
C ALA A 68 -3.49 -4.95 7.58
N ALA A 69 -4.25 -3.95 8.05
CA ALA A 69 -4.03 -3.31 9.34
C ALA A 69 -4.23 -4.30 10.51
N GLY A 70 -5.27 -5.13 10.42
CA GLY A 70 -5.58 -6.18 11.40
C GLY A 70 -4.49 -7.23 11.51
N HIS A 71 -3.89 -7.65 10.41
CA HIS A 71 -2.74 -8.57 10.42
C HIS A 71 -1.53 -8.00 11.16
N LEU A 72 -1.30 -6.69 11.03
CA LEU A 72 -0.23 -5.99 11.76
C LEU A 72 -0.61 -5.65 13.20
N ASN A 73 -1.85 -5.94 13.64
CA ASN A 73 -2.42 -5.51 14.91
C ASN A 73 -2.35 -3.98 15.12
N VAL A 74 -2.47 -3.22 14.04
CA VAL A 74 -2.47 -1.74 14.05
C VAL A 74 -3.88 -1.26 13.69
N PRO A 75 -4.50 -0.37 14.49
CA PRO A 75 -5.80 0.19 14.11
C PRO A 75 -5.65 1.14 12.92
N GLY A 76 -6.65 1.19 12.03
CA GLY A 76 -6.58 1.96 10.78
C GLY A 76 -6.13 3.41 10.95
N HIS A 77 -6.57 4.12 12.01
CA HIS A 77 -6.15 5.50 12.31
C HIS A 77 -4.67 5.68 12.69
N GLN A 78 -3.93 4.60 12.89
CA GLN A 78 -2.47 4.60 13.06
C GLN A 78 -1.73 4.13 11.81
N CYS A 79 -2.45 3.82 10.73
CA CYS A 79 -1.88 3.44 9.44
C CYS A 79 -1.77 4.65 8.50
N LEU A 80 -0.71 4.62 7.69
CA LEU A 80 -0.60 5.37 6.45
C LEU A 80 -0.90 4.41 5.28
N VAL A 81 -1.77 4.81 4.35
CA VAL A 81 -1.97 4.12 3.08
C VAL A 81 -1.36 4.96 1.95
N ILE A 82 -0.59 4.31 1.07
CA ILE A 82 -0.11 4.89 -0.18
C ILE A 82 -0.95 4.33 -1.33
N GLU A 83 -1.60 5.21 -2.09
CA GLU A 83 -2.55 4.89 -3.18
C GLU A 83 -2.40 5.90 -4.33
N ASP A 84 -2.74 5.55 -5.56
CA ASP A 84 -2.78 6.40 -6.76
C ASP A 84 -4.17 6.48 -7.45
N THR A 85 -5.17 5.78 -6.93
CA THR A 85 -6.54 5.73 -7.46
C THR A 85 -7.56 6.36 -6.51
N HIS A 86 -8.57 7.04 -7.08
CA HIS A 86 -9.65 7.63 -6.28
C HIS A 86 -10.47 6.57 -5.49
N VAL A 87 -10.64 5.37 -6.07
CA VAL A 87 -11.43 4.29 -5.44
C VAL A 87 -10.71 3.74 -4.21
N GLY A 88 -9.40 3.53 -4.27
CA GLY A 88 -8.68 3.05 -3.10
C GLY A 88 -8.29 4.15 -2.12
N VAL A 89 -8.12 5.41 -2.54
CA VAL A 89 -8.11 6.53 -1.59
C VAL A 89 -9.37 6.51 -0.73
N THR A 90 -10.55 6.37 -1.36
CA THR A 90 -11.83 6.28 -0.65
C THR A 90 -11.86 5.10 0.33
N ALA A 91 -11.34 3.94 -0.08
CA ALA A 91 -11.26 2.75 0.79
C ALA A 91 -10.30 2.95 1.98
N GLY A 92 -9.14 3.57 1.76
CA GLY A 92 -8.16 3.85 2.82
C GLY A 92 -8.73 4.81 3.87
N VAL A 93 -9.41 5.86 3.41
CA VAL A 93 -10.13 6.79 4.29
C VAL A 93 -11.26 6.07 5.04
N ALA A 94 -12.04 5.22 4.37
CA ALA A 94 -13.10 4.43 5.01
C ALA A 94 -12.57 3.42 6.05
N ALA A 95 -11.31 2.97 5.91
CA ALA A 95 -10.62 2.15 6.90
C ALA A 95 -10.12 2.96 8.10
N GLY A 96 -10.28 4.29 8.07
CA GLY A 96 -9.82 5.24 9.08
C GLY A 96 -8.36 5.63 8.94
N ALA A 97 -7.67 5.23 7.88
CA ALA A 97 -6.26 5.53 7.67
C ALA A 97 -6.02 6.96 7.18
N THR A 98 -4.82 7.47 7.42
CA THR A 98 -4.32 8.60 6.65
C THR A 98 -3.91 8.10 5.27
N VAL A 99 -4.31 8.78 4.21
CA VAL A 99 -3.95 8.37 2.83
C VAL A 99 -3.06 9.42 2.19
N TRP A 100 -1.94 8.98 1.61
CA TRP A 100 -1.09 9.77 0.73
C TRP A 100 -1.25 9.27 -0.71
N ALA A 101 -1.57 10.21 -1.59
CA ALA A 101 -1.82 9.92 -2.99
C ALA A 101 -0.52 10.01 -3.81
N TYR A 102 -0.11 8.93 -4.46
CA TYR A 102 0.93 8.95 -5.48
C TYR A 102 0.33 9.43 -6.80
N SER A 103 0.91 10.46 -7.40
CA SER A 103 0.41 11.05 -8.65
C SER A 103 1.60 11.61 -9.44
N PRO A 104 2.27 10.81 -10.29
CA PRO A 104 3.50 11.25 -10.96
C PRO A 104 3.26 12.39 -11.95
N GLN A 105 2.03 12.50 -12.45
CA GLN A 105 1.56 13.62 -13.28
C GLN A 105 0.47 14.38 -12.53
N PRO A 106 0.39 15.72 -12.61
CA PRO A 106 -0.63 16.50 -11.88
C PRO A 106 -2.08 16.22 -12.32
N VAL A 107 -2.28 15.35 -13.31
CA VAL A 107 -3.59 15.00 -13.85
C VAL A 107 -4.25 14.03 -12.87
N GLY A 108 -5.30 14.48 -12.19
CA GLY A 108 -6.05 13.66 -11.23
C GLY A 108 -5.85 14.03 -9.76
N ASP A 109 -4.89 14.91 -9.44
CA ASP A 109 -4.63 15.37 -8.05
C ASP A 109 -5.90 15.84 -7.34
N VAL A 110 -6.72 16.65 -8.04
CA VAL A 110 -7.99 17.15 -7.50
C VAL A 110 -8.93 16.00 -7.16
N ALA A 111 -9.03 14.98 -8.00
CA ALA A 111 -9.90 13.83 -7.74
C ALA A 111 -9.40 13.01 -6.54
N LEU A 112 -8.08 12.85 -6.38
CA LEU A 112 -7.47 12.14 -5.26
C LEU A 112 -7.68 12.90 -3.93
N LEU A 113 -7.51 14.23 -3.94
CA LEU A 113 -7.77 15.08 -2.79
C LEU A 113 -9.27 15.08 -2.43
N LEU A 114 -10.17 15.15 -3.42
CA LEU A 114 -11.62 15.08 -3.19
C LEU A 114 -12.06 13.71 -2.66
N ALA A 115 -11.37 12.62 -3.04
CA ALA A 115 -11.59 11.28 -2.49
C ALA A 115 -11.11 11.15 -1.03
N GLY A 116 -10.37 12.13 -0.52
CA GLY A 116 -9.95 12.23 0.89
C GLY A 116 -8.47 11.98 1.13
N ALA A 117 -7.62 11.97 0.09
CA ALA A 117 -6.18 11.95 0.28
C ALA A 117 -5.73 13.20 1.06
N SER A 118 -4.88 13.00 2.07
CA SER A 118 -4.39 14.09 2.93
C SER A 118 -3.26 14.90 2.28
N GLN A 119 -2.56 14.32 1.31
CA GLN A 119 -1.59 14.98 0.45
C GLN A 119 -1.38 14.16 -0.82
N VAL A 120 -0.83 14.81 -1.85
CA VAL A 120 -0.37 14.18 -3.09
C VAL A 120 1.15 14.32 -3.19
N PHE A 121 1.85 13.27 -3.60
CA PHE A 121 3.29 13.27 -3.82
C PHE A 121 3.63 12.66 -5.19
N ARG A 122 4.84 12.96 -5.68
CA ARG A 122 5.18 12.76 -7.11
C ARG A 122 6.14 11.62 -7.36
N ARG A 123 7.03 11.34 -6.41
CA ARG A 123 8.02 10.28 -6.57
C ARG A 123 8.04 9.40 -5.33
N MET A 124 8.15 8.10 -5.54
CA MET A 124 8.14 7.14 -4.43
C MET A 124 9.38 7.27 -3.53
N ASP A 125 10.50 7.78 -4.05
CA ASP A 125 11.71 8.08 -3.27
C ASP A 125 11.57 9.31 -2.35
N ASP A 126 10.49 10.10 -2.49
CA ASP A 126 10.17 11.21 -1.57
C ASP A 126 9.57 10.69 -0.25
N VAL A 127 9.00 9.48 -0.23
CA VAL A 127 8.25 8.94 0.93
C VAL A 127 9.07 8.92 2.23
N PRO A 128 10.35 8.49 2.25
CA PRO A 128 11.16 8.52 3.47
C PRO A 128 11.32 9.94 4.05
N GLU A 129 11.55 10.95 3.21
CA GLU A 129 11.68 12.34 3.63
C GLU A 129 10.34 12.91 4.14
N LEU A 130 9.25 12.61 3.42
CA LEU A 130 7.90 13.01 3.81
C LEU A 130 7.48 12.39 5.16
N LEU A 131 7.90 11.15 5.45
CA LEU A 131 7.70 10.50 6.75
C LEU A 131 8.52 11.17 7.86
N ALA A 132 9.76 11.56 7.57
CA ALA A 132 10.65 12.21 8.54
C ALA A 132 10.18 13.63 8.93
N ALA A 133 9.45 14.31 8.06
CA ALA A 133 8.95 15.67 8.28
C ALA A 133 7.70 15.77 9.19
N ARG A 134 7.20 14.68 9.77
CA ARG A 134 5.92 14.62 10.50
C ARG A 134 5.98 14.10 11.95
#